data_AF-A0A2K3KI88-F1
#
_entry.id   AF-A0A2K3KI88-F1
#
_cell.length_a   1.000
_cell.length_b   1.000
_cell.length_c   1.000
_cell.angle_alpha   90.00
_cell.angle_beta   90.00
_cell.angle_gamma   90.00
#
_symmetry.space_group_name_H-M   'P 1'
#
loop_
_entity.id
_entity.type
_entity.pdbx_description
1 polymer ?
#
loop_
_entity_poly.entity_id
_entity_poly.type
_entity_poly.pdbx_seq_one_letter_code
_entity_poly.pdbx_strand_id
1 'polypeptide(L)'
;VNLCGHATLAAAHILFSSGLVDKNVIEFVTLSGLLTAKKVPSIDVTGAPNLQNGDSKDGFYIELDFPADPIAEFNSNDTSLISEALNGASIVDIKRTQIADDIFVIP
;
A
#
# COMPACT_ATOMS: atom_id res chain seq x y z
N VAL A 1 -14.82 -8.08 -0.04
CA VAL A 1 -13.48 -7.49 -0.22
C VAL A 1 -13.00 -7.03 1.14
N ASN A 2 -11.87 -7.54 1.64
CA ASN A 2 -11.42 -7.22 3.00
C ASN A 2 -10.64 -5.90 3.03
N LEU A 3 -9.84 -5.63 1.99
CA LEU A 3 -9.16 -4.36 1.79
C LEU A 3 -9.69 -3.68 0.51
N CYS A 4 -10.22 -2.47 0.64
CA CYS A 4 -10.81 -1.72 -0.47
C CYS A 4 -10.01 -0.44 -0.78
N GLY A 5 -8.75 -0.60 -1.19
CA GLY A 5 -7.85 0.54 -1.46
C GLY A 5 -8.47 1.64 -2.34
N HIS A 6 -9.23 1.25 -3.38
CA HIS A 6 -9.95 2.21 -4.24
C HIS A 6 -11.01 3.03 -3.48
N ALA A 7 -11.77 2.39 -2.59
CA ALA A 7 -12.81 3.07 -1.81
C ALA A 7 -12.17 4.03 -0.79
N THR A 8 -11.10 3.59 -0.13
CA THR A 8 -10.35 4.44 0.80
C THR A 8 -9.71 5.62 0.10
N LEU A 9 -9.13 5.41 -1.10
CA LEU A 9 -8.57 6.49 -1.91
C LEU A 9 -9.64 7.52 -2.29
N ALA A 10 -10.79 7.06 -2.76
CA ALA A 10 -11.91 7.95 -3.12
C ALA A 10 -12.42 8.74 -1.92
N ALA A 11 -12.58 8.08 -0.76
CA ALA A 11 -13.00 8.74 0.47
C ALA A 11 -11.97 9.80 0.93
N ALA A 12 -10.69 9.45 0.95
CA ALA A 12 -9.61 10.37 1.28
C ALA A 12 -9.57 11.57 0.32
N HIS A 13 -9.74 11.34 -0.98
CA HIS A 13 -9.81 12.41 -1.97
C HIS A 13 -10.96 13.38 -1.68
N ILE A 14 -12.17 12.88 -1.42
CA ILE A 14 -13.31 13.74 -1.08
C ILE A 14 -13.04 14.50 0.21
N LEU A 15 -12.53 13.86 1.27
CA LEU A 15 -12.23 14.52 2.55
C LEU A 15 -11.18 15.64 2.39
N PHE A 16 -10.09 15.40 1.65
CA PHE A 16 -9.05 16.42 1.41
C PHE A 16 -9.49 17.53 0.45
N SER A 17 -10.25 17.21 -0.60
CA SER A 17 -10.68 18.19 -1.61
C SER A 17 -11.86 19.04 -1.16
N SER A 18 -12.69 18.54 -0.24
CA SER A 18 -13.80 19.29 0.35
C SER A 18 -13.41 20.21 1.51
N GLY A 19 -12.17 20.10 2.01
CA GLY A 19 -11.72 20.85 3.19
C GLY A 19 -12.38 20.41 4.49
N LEU A 20 -12.96 19.20 4.55
CA LEU A 20 -13.59 18.65 5.76
C LEU A 20 -12.57 18.18 6.81
N VAL A 21 -11.29 18.13 6.45
CA VAL A 21 -10.19 17.73 7.34
C VAL A 21 -9.08 18.75 7.24
N ASP A 22 -8.71 19.33 8.39
CA ASP A 22 -7.65 20.36 8.49
C ASP A 22 -6.23 19.76 8.53
N LYS A 23 -6.13 18.44 8.65
CA LYS A 23 -4.87 17.69 8.71
C LYS A 23 -4.54 17.08 7.35
N ASN A 24 -3.25 16.86 7.11
CA ASN A 24 -2.76 16.16 5.91
C ASN A 24 -2.76 14.64 6.06
N VAL A 25 -3.26 14.10 7.17
CA VAL A 25 -3.28 12.67 7.46
C VAL A 25 -4.67 12.28 7.96
N ILE A 26 -5.23 11.20 7.41
CA ILE A 26 -6.51 10.60 7.81
C ILE A 26 -6.26 9.13 8.14
N GLU A 27 -6.78 8.70 9.29
CA GLU A 27 -6.78 7.30 9.70
C GLU A 27 -8.15 6.68 9.42
N PHE A 28 -8.18 5.59 8.68
CA PHE A 28 -9.38 4.80 8.40
C PHE A 28 -9.33 3.50 9.20
N VAL A 29 -10.33 3.29 10.05
CA VAL A 29 -10.55 2.01 10.70
C VAL A 29 -11.28 1.09 9.71
N THR A 30 -10.62 0.02 9.28
CA THR A 30 -11.16 -0.94 8.33
C THR A 30 -11.16 -2.36 8.90
N LEU A 31 -11.82 -3.31 8.22
CA LEU A 31 -11.77 -4.73 8.60
C LEU A 31 -10.37 -5.34 8.45
N SER A 32 -9.52 -4.77 7.60
CA SER A 32 -8.14 -5.20 7.41
C SER A 32 -7.15 -4.51 8.36
N GLY A 33 -7.64 -3.70 9.30
CA GLY A 33 -6.82 -2.93 10.23
C GLY A 33 -6.84 -1.43 9.95
N LEU A 34 -5.91 -0.72 10.60
CA LEU A 34 -5.74 0.72 10.46
C LEU A 34 -5.04 1.03 9.14
N LEU A 35 -5.63 1.92 8.33
CA LEU A 35 -5.07 2.39 7.07
C LEU A 35 -4.89 3.90 7.14
N THR A 36 -3.72 4.38 6.75
CA THR A 36 -3.41 5.82 6.79
C THR A 36 -3.39 6.39 5.37
N ALA A 37 -4.12 7.49 5.15
CA ALA A 37 -4.03 8.27 3.93
C ALA A 37 -3.36 9.61 4.20
N LYS A 38 -2.31 9.94 3.44
CA LYS A 38 -1.55 11.17 3.57
C LYS A 38 -1.66 12.02 2.31
N LYS A 39 -2.05 13.27 2.49
CA LYS A 39 -2.03 14.30 1.44
C LYS A 39 -0.58 14.74 1.19
N VAL A 40 -0.11 14.58 -0.04
CA VAL A 40 1.22 14.97 -0.50
C VAL A 40 1.06 16.07 -1.56
N PRO A 41 1.76 17.21 -1.43
CA PRO A 41 1.66 18.27 -2.43
C PRO A 41 2.15 17.78 -3.80
N SER A 42 1.50 18.23 -4.87
CA SER A 42 2.02 18.02 -6.22
C SER A 42 3.31 18.83 -6.39
N ILE A 43 4.40 18.18 -6.81
CA ILE A 43 5.60 18.91 -7.20
C ILE A 43 5.33 19.43 -8.61
N ASP A 44 5.08 20.73 -8.73
CA ASP A 44 5.15 21.40 -10.02
C ASP A 44 6.59 21.30 -10.52
N VAL A 45 6.84 20.43 -11.50
CA VAL A 45 8.07 20.45 -12.29
C VAL A 45 7.99 21.64 -13.26
N THR A 46 7.84 22.86 -12.73
CA THR A 46 7.86 24.09 -13.52
C THR A 46 9.31 24.53 -13.75
N GLY A 47 9.98 23.80 -14.64
CA GLY A 47 11.06 24.33 -15.49
C GLY A 47 10.56 24.73 -16.88
N ALA A 48 9.29 24.49 -17.20
CA ALA A 48 8.69 24.88 -18.47
C ALA A 48 7.91 26.20 -18.29
N PRO A 49 8.43 27.35 -18.78
CA PRO A 49 7.63 28.56 -18.87
C PRO A 49 6.58 28.32 -19.96
N ASN A 50 5.33 28.70 -19.71
CA ASN A 50 4.18 28.69 -20.64
C ASN A 50 3.21 27.49 -20.57
N LEU A 51 2.64 27.23 -19.39
CA LEU A 51 1.21 26.90 -19.33
C LEU A 51 0.50 27.87 -18.37
N GLN A 52 0.24 29.07 -18.85
CA GLN A 52 -0.80 29.93 -18.29
C GLN A 52 -2.03 29.79 -19.19
N ASN A 53 -3.01 29.00 -18.74
CA ASN A 53 -4.45 29.25 -18.90
C ASN A 53 -5.24 28.01 -18.46
N GLY A 54 -5.82 28.09 -17.26
CA GLY A 54 -6.68 27.08 -16.67
C GLY A 54 -6.29 26.88 -15.22
N ASP A 55 -7.14 27.33 -14.30
CA ASP A 55 -7.04 27.26 -12.84
C ASP A 55 -5.93 26.32 -12.36
N SER A 56 -4.83 26.87 -11.85
CA SER A 56 -3.80 26.11 -11.14
C SER A 56 -4.46 25.53 -9.88
N LYS A 57 -5.19 24.42 -10.05
CA LYS A 57 -5.58 23.56 -8.96
C LYS A 57 -4.28 23.10 -8.37
N ASP A 58 -3.97 23.62 -7.19
CA ASP A 58 -2.94 23.11 -6.30
C ASP A 58 -3.23 21.62 -6.09
N GLY A 59 -2.69 20.82 -7.00
CA GLY A 59 -2.95 19.40 -7.09
C GLY A 59 -2.29 18.72 -5.91
N PHE A 60 -2.85 17.59 -5.50
CA PHE A 60 -2.23 16.78 -4.47
C PHE A 60 -2.31 15.31 -4.84
N TYR A 61 -1.31 14.58 -4.39
CA TYR A 61 -1.30 13.14 -4.38
C TYR A 61 -1.80 12.63 -3.03
N ILE A 62 -2.30 11.40 -3.02
CA ILE A 62 -2.65 10.69 -1.80
C ILE A 62 -1.75 9.46 -1.73
N GLU A 63 -0.93 9.42 -0.69
CA GLU A 63 -0.16 8.24 -0.31
C GLU A 63 -1.03 7.40 0.64
N LEU A 64 -1.21 6.12 0.32
CA LEU A 64 -1.91 5.17 1.18
C LEU A 64 -0.89 4.23 1.80
N ASP A 65 -0.92 4.15 3.12
CA ASP A 65 -0.19 3.16 3.90
C ASP A 65 -1.17 2.05 4.32
N PHE A 66 -0.99 0.88 3.73
CA PHE A 66 -1.85 -0.27 3.95
C PHE A 66 -1.30 -1.14 5.08
N PRO A 67 -2.18 -1.72 5.92
CA PRO A 67 -1.75 -2.71 6.91
C PRO A 67 -1.10 -3.90 6.19
N ALA A 68 0.13 -4.22 6.57
CA ALA A 68 0.85 -5.40 6.09
C ALA A 68 0.54 -6.61 6.97
N ASP A 69 0.40 -7.77 6.34
CA ASP A 69 0.28 -9.05 7.06
C ASP A 69 1.63 -9.39 7.72
N PRO A 70 1.70 -9.53 9.06
CA PRO A 70 2.94 -9.86 9.74
C PRO A 70 3.52 -11.20 9.29
N ILE A 71 4.85 -11.29 9.33
CA ILE A 71 5.58 -12.49 8.96
C ILE A 71 5.81 -13.37 10.20
N ALA A 72 5.79 -14.70 10.02
CA ALA A 72 6.17 -15.70 11.00
C ALA A 72 7.18 -16.69 10.41
N GLU A 73 7.89 -17.38 11.29
CA GLU A 73 8.79 -18.48 10.92
C GLU A 73 8.02 -19.63 10.26
N PHE A 74 8.60 -20.17 9.18
CA PHE A 74 8.04 -21.33 8.51
C PHE A 74 8.50 -22.61 9.22
N ASN A 75 7.60 -23.26 9.95
CA ASN A 75 7.90 -24.50 10.70
C ASN A 75 7.13 -25.72 10.17
N SER A 76 6.86 -25.77 8.86
CA SER A 76 6.18 -26.92 8.24
C SER A 76 7.18 -27.96 7.72
N ASN A 77 6.76 -29.22 7.76
CA ASN A 77 7.47 -30.33 7.13
C ASN A 77 7.36 -30.32 5.59
N ASP A 78 6.63 -29.37 5.00
CA ASP A 78 6.37 -29.28 3.55
C ASP A 78 7.56 -28.73 2.73
N THR A 79 8.75 -28.63 3.32
CA THR A 79 9.95 -28.11 2.63
C THR A 79 10.31 -28.92 1.38
N SER A 80 9.97 -30.22 1.35
CA SER A 80 10.17 -31.06 0.17
C SER A 80 9.33 -30.61 -1.03
N LEU A 81 8.05 -30.27 -0.80
CA LEU A 81 7.13 -29.80 -1.86
C LEU A 81 7.59 -28.44 -2.41
N ILE A 82 8.11 -27.57 -1.54
CA ILE A 82 8.66 -26.28 -1.93
C ILE A 82 9.93 -26.48 -2.78
N SER A 83 10.82 -27.40 -2.38
CA SER A 83 12.04 -27.68 -3.15
C SER A 83 11.75 -28.25 -4.55
N GLU A 84 10.69 -29.07 -4.66
CA GLU A 84 10.20 -29.60 -5.93
C GLU A 84 9.62 -28.49 -6.81
N ALA A 85 8.81 -27.60 -6.25
CA ALA A 85 8.24 -26.45 -6.96
C ALA A 85 9.32 -25.47 -7.48
N LEU A 86 10.43 -25.35 -6.76
CA LEU A 86 11.58 -24.53 -7.15
C LEU A 86 12.57 -25.27 -8.07
N ASN A 87 12.25 -26.50 -8.49
CA ASN A 87 13.03 -27.29 -9.42
C ASN A 87 14.50 -27.45 -8.97
N GLY A 88 14.72 -27.63 -7.67
CA GLY A 88 16.04 -27.84 -7.07
C GLY A 88 16.89 -26.59 -6.88
N ALA A 89 16.34 -25.38 -7.04
CA ALA A 89 17.03 -24.17 -6.62
C ALA A 89 17.34 -24.21 -5.11
N SER A 90 18.49 -23.64 -4.73
CA SER A 90 18.85 -23.48 -3.32
C SER A 90 17.80 -22.59 -2.65
N ILE A 91 17.54 -22.81 -1.36
CA ILE A 91 16.63 -21.98 -0.59
C ILE A 91 17.43 -21.32 0.52
N VAL A 92 17.43 -19.99 0.53
CA VAL A 92 18.11 -19.18 1.56
C VAL A 92 17.21 -18.96 2.76
N ASP A 93 15.93 -18.70 2.53
CA ASP A 93 14.95 -18.45 3.60
C ASP A 93 13.53 -18.80 3.15
N ILE A 94 12.71 -19.22 4.13
CA ILE A 94 11.28 -19.46 3.94
C ILE A 94 10.54 -18.79 5.08
N LYS A 95 9.57 -17.96 4.72
CA LYS A 95 8.69 -17.27 5.66
C LYS A 95 7.23 -17.48 5.27
N ARG A 96 6.35 -17.18 6.22
CA ARG A 96 4.90 -17.30 6.03
C ARG A 96 4.21 -16.09 6.62
N THR A 97 3.12 -15.63 6.01
CA THR A 97 2.31 -14.57 6.60
C THR A 97 1.32 -15.12 7.61
N GLN A 98 0.99 -14.35 8.64
CA GLN A 98 0.19 -14.83 9.76
C GLN A 98 -1.32 -14.88 9.46
N ILE A 99 -1.81 -14.03 8.57
CA ILE A 99 -3.25 -13.87 8.31
C ILE A 99 -3.67 -14.59 7.03
N ALA A 100 -2.96 -14.34 5.91
CA ALA A 100 -3.27 -14.89 4.60
C ALA A 100 -2.68 -16.29 4.37
N ASP A 101 -1.75 -16.73 5.23
CA ASP A 101 -1.01 -18.00 5.12
C ASP A 101 -0.16 -18.10 3.84
N ASP A 102 0.22 -16.94 3.27
CA ASP A 102 1.05 -16.87 2.07
C ASP A 102 2.49 -17.29 2.39
N ILE A 103 3.12 -18.04 1.48
CA ILE A 103 4.51 -18.51 1.63
C ILE A 103 5.44 -17.64 0.81
N PHE A 104 6.46 -17.10 1.46
CA PHE A 104 7.54 -16.34 0.83
C PHE A 104 8.80 -17.19 0.82
N VAL A 105 9.37 -17.40 -0.37
CA VAL A 105 10.61 -18.16 -0.55
C VAL A 105 11.66 -17.29 -1.19
N ILE A 106 12.85 -17.24 -0.57
CA ILE A 106 14.03 -16.57 -1.10
C ILE A 106 14.96 -17.66 -1.65
N PRO A 107 15.03 -17.83 -2.98
CA PRO A 107 15.95 -18.78 -3.62
C PRO A 107 17.41 -18.28 -3.63
#